data_AF-A0A510UN00-F1
#
_entry.id   AF-A0A510UN00-F1
#
_cell.length_a   1.000
_cell.length_b   1.000
_cell.length_c   1.000
_cell.angle_alpha   90.00
_cell.angle_beta   90.00
_cell.angle_gamma   90.00
#
_symmetry.space_group_name_H-M   'P 1'
#
loop_
_entity.id
_entity.type
_entity.pdbx_description
1 polymer ?
#
loop_
_entity_poly.entity_id
_entity_poly.type
_entity_poly.pdbx_seq_one_letter_code
_entity_poly.pdbx_strand_id
1 'polypeptide(L)'
;MHSQQFLNIDRLLSQTVFFWQFSAFHSSDYPWRTTHENLSHWLDGLTLAEVQELKRVPEKLTQALSAFIPEVNDLYTLSQLEQLQAAPLVIPKGLDSGINGRKWQQITSLSALGIQYSQPKGQWLEWCGGKGYLGRVLNVASGKPVTTLEWQDALCIVVKNTLINTN
;
A
#
# COMPACT_ATOMS: atom_id res chain seq x y z
N MET A 1 21.92 4.07 -2.41
CA MET A 1 21.46 4.01 -1.01
C MET A 1 20.12 3.29 -0.87
N HIS A 2 19.07 3.67 -1.62
CA HIS A 2 17.76 3.00 -1.57
C HIS A 2 17.74 1.50 -1.95
N SER A 3 18.62 1.06 -2.86
CA SER A 3 18.72 -0.36 -3.23
C SER A 3 19.11 -1.26 -2.04
N GLN A 4 20.06 -0.83 -1.19
CA GLN A 4 20.46 -1.61 -0.02
C GLN A 4 19.38 -1.63 1.06
N GLN A 5 18.70 -0.49 1.28
CA GLN A 5 17.57 -0.43 2.21
C GLN A 5 16.44 -1.36 1.77
N PHE A 6 16.11 -1.36 0.48
CA PHE A 6 15.13 -2.29 -0.09
C PHE A 6 15.52 -3.76 0.13
N LEU A 7 16.76 -4.14 -0.20
CA LEU A 7 17.25 -5.51 -0.01
C LEU A 7 17.25 -5.93 1.48
N ASN A 8 17.54 -4.99 2.39
CA ASN A 8 17.50 -5.27 3.83
C ASN A 8 16.06 -5.50 4.31
N ILE A 9 15.10 -4.67 3.88
CA ILE A 9 13.69 -4.85 4.20
C ILE A 9 13.18 -6.19 3.63
N ASP A 10 13.49 -6.49 2.37
CA ASP A 10 13.10 -7.74 1.71
C ASP A 10 13.64 -8.97 2.45
N ARG A 11 14.91 -8.96 2.83
CA ARG A 11 15.54 -10.02 3.63
C ARG A 11 14.82 -10.21 4.97
N LEU A 12 14.58 -9.12 5.72
CA LEU A 12 13.94 -9.20 7.05
C LEU A 12 12.48 -9.65 6.96
N LEU A 13 11.72 -9.18 5.96
CA LEU A 13 10.36 -9.65 5.71
C LEU A 13 10.32 -11.15 5.34
N SER A 14 11.28 -11.59 4.52
CA SER A 14 11.41 -13.00 4.13
C SER A 14 11.79 -13.89 5.32
N GLN A 15 12.67 -13.43 6.20
CA GLN A 15 13.05 -14.16 7.42
C GLN A 15 11.89 -14.31 8.41
N THR A 16 11.01 -13.30 8.45
CA THR A 16 9.86 -13.26 9.37
C THR A 16 8.55 -13.71 8.73
N VAL A 17 8.59 -14.26 7.50
CA VAL A 17 7.42 -14.63 6.69
C VAL A 17 6.44 -15.55 7.43
N PHE A 18 6.97 -16.42 8.28
CA PHE A 18 6.21 -17.34 9.12
C PHE A 18 5.17 -16.63 10.02
N PHE A 19 5.43 -15.39 10.43
CA PHE A 19 4.57 -14.63 11.35
C PHE A 19 3.46 -13.82 10.66
N TRP A 20 3.47 -13.68 9.34
CA TRP A 20 2.51 -12.79 8.65
C TRP A 20 1.94 -13.36 7.35
N GLN A 21 2.61 -14.31 6.69
CA GLN A 21 2.14 -14.92 5.45
C GLN A 21 1.30 -16.18 5.73
N PHE A 22 0.16 -16.01 6.39
CA PHE A 22 -0.84 -17.06 6.57
C PHE A 22 -2.24 -16.48 6.39
N SER A 23 -3.21 -17.35 6.11
CA SER A 23 -4.58 -16.90 5.95
C SER A 23 -5.32 -16.91 7.27
N ALA A 24 -5.48 -15.73 7.88
CA ALA A 24 -6.18 -15.57 9.15
C ALA A 24 -7.61 -16.15 9.16
N PHE A 25 -8.26 -16.30 7.99
CA PHE A 25 -9.61 -16.87 7.86
C PHE A 25 -9.64 -18.38 7.59
N HIS A 26 -8.51 -18.99 7.23
CA HIS A 26 -8.41 -20.45 7.07
C HIS A 26 -7.70 -21.11 8.26
N SER A 27 -6.95 -20.35 9.05
CA SER A 27 -6.30 -20.82 10.27
C SER A 27 -7.26 -20.73 11.46
N SER A 28 -7.47 -21.85 12.15
CA SER A 28 -8.29 -21.88 13.38
C SER A 28 -7.57 -21.27 14.60
N ASP A 29 -6.26 -21.03 14.47
CA ASP A 29 -5.39 -20.54 15.53
C ASP A 29 -4.08 -19.95 14.95
N TYR A 30 -3.20 -19.38 15.79
CA TYR A 30 -1.89 -18.90 15.36
C TYR A 30 -1.02 -20.06 14.83
N PRO A 31 -0.43 -19.95 13.62
CA PRO A 31 0.47 -20.97 13.08
C PRO A 31 1.68 -21.26 13.98
N TRP A 32 2.08 -20.29 14.82
CA TRP A 32 3.22 -20.37 15.73
C TRP A 32 2.85 -20.75 17.16
N ARG A 33 1.60 -21.15 17.47
CA ARG A 33 1.18 -21.35 18.87
C ARG A 33 2.12 -22.24 19.68
N THR A 34 2.56 -23.36 19.09
CA THR A 34 3.43 -24.34 19.76
C THR A 34 4.92 -24.04 19.63
N THR A 35 5.32 -23.21 18.67
CA THR A 35 6.74 -22.86 18.46
C THR A 35 7.12 -21.56 19.16
N HIS A 36 6.15 -20.68 19.43
CA HIS A 36 6.31 -19.37 20.05
C HIS A 36 5.19 -19.15 21.07
N GLU A 37 5.19 -19.97 22.13
CA GLU A 37 4.16 -19.96 23.18
C GLU A 37 4.07 -18.59 23.88
N ASN A 38 5.21 -17.98 24.21
CA ASN A 38 5.25 -16.67 24.87
C ASN A 38 4.60 -15.56 24.03
N LEU A 39 4.82 -15.55 22.71
CA LEU A 39 4.18 -14.61 21.80
C LEU A 39 2.66 -14.84 21.78
N SER A 40 2.25 -16.10 21.73
CA SER A 40 0.83 -16.48 21.69
C SER A 40 0.12 -16.10 22.99
N HIS A 41 0.74 -16.36 24.14
CA HIS A 41 0.22 -15.97 25.45
C HIS A 41 0.09 -14.45 25.58
N TRP A 42 1.08 -13.71 25.10
CA TRP A 42 1.02 -12.26 25.10
C TRP A 42 -0.12 -11.75 24.21
N LEU A 43 -0.27 -12.28 22.99
CA LEU A 43 -1.35 -11.91 22.06
C LEU A 43 -2.74 -12.21 22.65
N ASP A 44 -2.91 -13.39 23.26
CA ASP A 44 -4.18 -13.80 23.87
C ASP A 44 -4.52 -12.97 25.12
N GLY A 45 -3.50 -12.38 25.77
CA GLY A 45 -3.66 -11.50 26.93
C GLY A 45 -4.04 -10.06 26.58
N LEU A 46 -3.97 -9.65 25.30
CA LEU A 46 -4.28 -8.28 24.90
C LEU A 46 -5.78 -7.99 24.98
N THR A 47 -6.14 -6.91 25.66
CA THR A 47 -7.48 -6.36 25.62
C THR A 47 -7.76 -5.65 24.28
N LEU A 48 -9.04 -5.48 23.94
CA LEU A 48 -9.43 -4.74 22.74
C LEU A 48 -8.86 -3.31 22.70
N ALA A 49 -8.80 -2.64 23.86
CA ALA A 49 -8.26 -1.29 23.98
C ALA A 49 -6.76 -1.25 23.67
N GLU A 50 -6.00 -2.21 24.19
CA GLU A 50 -4.56 -2.34 23.91
C GLU A 50 -4.31 -2.66 22.43
N VAL A 51 -5.11 -3.57 21.83
CA VAL A 51 -5.03 -3.85 20.39
C VAL A 51 -5.27 -2.57 19.56
N GLN A 52 -6.25 -1.77 19.93
CA GLN A 52 -6.53 -0.49 19.26
C GLN A 52 -5.38 0.50 19.41
N GLU A 53 -4.79 0.59 20.60
CA GLU A 53 -3.63 1.45 20.84
C GLU A 53 -2.41 1.02 20.03
N LEU A 54 -2.05 -0.25 20.07
CA LEU A 54 -0.90 -0.80 19.35
C LEU A 54 -1.06 -0.65 17.83
N LYS A 55 -2.28 -0.78 17.29
CA LYS A 55 -2.56 -0.50 15.88
C LYS A 55 -2.34 0.96 15.48
N ARG A 56 -2.48 1.89 16.41
CA ARG A 56 -2.37 3.34 16.16
C ARG A 56 -0.93 3.85 16.35
N VAL A 57 -0.15 3.18 17.19
CA VAL A 57 1.20 3.63 17.58
C VAL A 57 2.23 2.56 17.19
N PRO A 58 2.73 2.58 15.93
CA PRO A 58 3.67 1.58 15.43
C PRO A 58 4.91 1.41 16.30
N GLU A 59 5.43 2.48 16.88
CA GLU A 59 6.59 2.44 17.79
C GLU A 59 6.34 1.55 19.03
N LYS A 60 5.16 1.68 19.68
CA LYS A 60 4.78 0.86 20.82
C LYS A 60 4.61 -0.60 20.43
N LEU A 61 4.01 -0.85 19.26
CA LEU A 61 3.87 -2.20 18.73
C LEU A 61 5.23 -2.83 18.44
N THR A 62 6.15 -2.09 17.81
CA THR A 62 7.53 -2.51 17.56
C THR A 62 8.25 -2.84 18.85
N GLN A 63 8.18 -1.96 19.85
CA GLN A 63 8.82 -2.19 21.15
C GLN A 63 8.31 -3.50 21.80
N ALA A 64 6.99 -3.70 21.84
CA ALA A 64 6.39 -4.89 22.42
C ALA A 64 6.73 -6.17 21.64
N LEU A 65 6.63 -6.14 20.30
CA LEU A 65 6.90 -7.30 19.45
C LEU A 65 8.39 -7.67 19.40
N SER A 66 9.29 -6.72 19.58
CA SER A 66 10.74 -6.97 19.49
C SER A 66 11.26 -7.99 20.50
N ALA A 67 10.54 -8.20 21.62
CA ALA A 67 10.83 -9.24 22.59
C ALA A 67 10.63 -10.66 22.03
N PHE A 68 9.79 -10.80 21.00
CA PHE A 68 9.43 -12.08 20.38
C PHE A 68 10.00 -12.22 18.97
N ILE A 69 10.08 -11.12 18.22
CA ILE A 69 10.55 -11.05 16.84
C ILE A 69 11.55 -9.90 16.74
N PRO A 70 12.84 -10.12 17.07
CA PRO A 70 13.85 -9.05 17.16
C PRO A 70 13.99 -8.23 15.87
N GLU A 71 13.79 -8.85 14.70
CA GLU A 71 13.86 -8.22 13.37
C GLU A 71 12.88 -7.06 13.20
N VAL A 72 11.81 -6.99 14.00
CA VAL A 72 10.80 -5.93 13.93
C VAL A 72 11.40 -4.55 14.25
N ASN A 73 12.45 -4.46 15.09
CA ASN A 73 13.14 -3.20 15.36
C ASN A 73 13.84 -2.64 14.11
N ASP A 74 14.55 -3.50 13.39
CA ASP A 74 15.24 -3.12 12.16
C ASP A 74 14.23 -2.82 11.05
N LEU A 75 13.16 -3.63 10.92
CA LEU A 75 12.06 -3.36 9.99
C LEU A 75 11.42 -2.01 10.25
N TYR A 76 11.12 -1.67 11.51
CA TYR A 76 10.54 -0.39 11.88
C TYR A 76 11.46 0.77 11.47
N THR A 77 12.73 0.68 11.84
CA THR A 77 13.75 1.70 11.54
C THR A 77 13.91 1.89 10.03
N LEU A 78 14.06 0.79 9.28
CA LEU A 78 14.21 0.83 7.83
C LEU A 78 12.93 1.28 7.11
N SER A 79 11.76 1.12 7.73
CA SER A 79 10.48 1.60 7.19
C SER A 79 10.20 3.08 7.44
N GLN A 80 11.02 3.78 8.24
CA GLN A 80 10.94 5.23 8.41
C GLN A 80 11.47 5.92 7.14
N LEU A 81 10.64 5.94 6.10
CA LEU A 81 10.95 6.57 4.83
C LEU A 81 10.63 8.05 4.88
N GLU A 82 11.50 8.85 4.25
CA GLU A 82 11.22 10.25 4.02
C GLU A 82 9.94 10.39 3.19
N GLN A 83 9.02 11.23 3.66
CA GLN A 83 7.82 11.51 2.92
C GLN A 83 8.15 12.41 1.73
N LEU A 84 7.97 11.87 0.53
CA LEU A 84 8.08 12.68 -0.68
C LEU A 84 6.91 13.66 -0.76
N GLN A 85 7.24 14.89 -1.13
CA GLN A 85 6.25 15.94 -1.39
C GLN A 85 6.23 16.27 -2.87
N ALA A 86 5.03 16.47 -3.39
CA ALA A 86 4.81 16.97 -4.74
C ALA A 86 3.82 18.13 -4.71
N ALA A 87 3.95 19.02 -5.69
CA ALA A 87 2.99 20.08 -5.90
C ALA A 87 1.59 19.47 -6.14
N PRO A 88 0.52 20.02 -5.54
CA PRO A 88 -0.84 19.56 -5.82
C PRO A 88 -1.15 19.64 -7.31
N LEU A 89 -1.86 18.63 -7.82
CA LEU A 89 -2.31 18.63 -9.20
C LEU A 89 -3.50 19.56 -9.40
N VAL A 90 -3.52 20.25 -10.54
CA VAL A 90 -4.71 20.96 -11.00
C VAL A 90 -5.61 19.97 -11.71
N ILE A 91 -6.69 19.56 -11.04
CA ILE A 91 -7.63 18.56 -11.54
C ILE A 91 -8.99 19.21 -11.84
N PRO A 92 -9.61 18.91 -13.00
CA PRO A 92 -10.98 19.34 -13.30
C PRO A 92 -11.99 18.84 -12.27
N LYS A 93 -13.04 19.64 -12.04
CA LYS A 93 -14.15 19.26 -11.14
C LYS A 93 -14.83 17.98 -11.63
N GLY A 94 -15.21 17.11 -10.71
CA GLY A 94 -15.97 15.89 -10.99
C GLY A 94 -15.12 14.66 -11.32
N LEU A 95 -13.79 14.80 -11.42
CA LEU A 95 -12.90 13.66 -11.66
C LEU A 95 -12.81 12.70 -10.45
N ASP A 96 -13.19 13.18 -9.27
CA ASP A 96 -13.35 12.45 -8.01
C ASP A 96 -14.69 11.70 -7.89
N SER A 97 -15.59 11.85 -8.86
CA SER A 97 -16.93 11.24 -8.82
C SER A 97 -16.87 9.71 -8.67
N GLY A 98 -17.56 9.20 -7.64
CA GLY A 98 -17.57 7.77 -7.31
C GLY A 98 -16.29 7.26 -6.63
N ILE A 99 -15.37 8.14 -6.24
CA ILE A 99 -14.14 7.81 -5.50
C ILE A 99 -14.29 8.31 -4.06
N ASN A 100 -14.06 7.43 -3.07
CA ASN A 100 -14.07 7.87 -1.67
C ASN A 100 -12.88 8.80 -1.37
N GLY A 101 -13.03 9.69 -0.38
CA GLY A 101 -12.05 10.75 -0.11
C GLY A 101 -10.63 10.25 0.16
N ARG A 102 -10.48 9.14 0.90
CA ARG A 102 -9.15 8.56 1.19
C ARG A 102 -8.48 8.02 -0.08
N LYS A 103 -9.23 7.30 -0.92
CA LYS A 103 -8.73 6.77 -2.20
C LYS A 103 -8.41 7.91 -3.16
N TRP A 104 -9.22 8.97 -3.15
CA TRP A 104 -8.97 10.17 -3.95
C TRP A 104 -7.62 10.81 -3.60
N GLN A 105 -7.38 11.04 -2.30
CA GLN A 105 -6.11 11.59 -1.81
C GLN A 105 -4.91 10.74 -2.27
N GLN A 106 -4.99 9.42 -2.11
CA GLN A 106 -3.94 8.49 -2.54
C GLN A 106 -3.67 8.58 -4.04
N ILE A 107 -4.73 8.60 -4.86
CA ILE A 107 -4.60 8.72 -6.32
C ILE A 107 -3.93 10.04 -6.68
N THR A 108 -4.40 11.17 -6.16
CA THR A 108 -3.85 12.48 -6.52
C THR A 108 -2.40 12.64 -6.06
N SER A 109 -2.05 12.16 -4.86
CA SER A 109 -0.69 12.22 -4.34
C SER A 109 0.25 11.32 -5.17
N LEU A 110 -0.18 10.10 -5.51
CA LEU A 110 0.61 9.20 -6.34
C LEU A 110 0.80 9.75 -7.75
N SER A 111 -0.24 10.32 -8.37
CA SER A 111 -0.14 10.97 -9.67
C SER A 111 0.81 12.17 -9.64
N ALA A 112 0.74 13.01 -8.59
CA ALA A 112 1.62 14.17 -8.45
C ALA A 112 3.09 13.76 -8.37
N LEU A 113 3.39 12.81 -7.50
CA LEU A 113 4.73 12.24 -7.36
C LEU A 113 5.19 11.56 -8.65
N GLY A 114 4.32 10.75 -9.26
CA GLY A 114 4.61 10.07 -10.52
C GLY A 114 5.02 11.06 -11.61
N ILE A 115 4.26 12.14 -11.80
CA ILE A 115 4.56 13.17 -12.80
C ILE A 115 5.86 13.91 -12.47
N GLN A 116 6.09 14.23 -11.19
CA GLN A 116 7.30 14.95 -10.77
C GLN A 116 8.57 14.10 -10.98
N TYR A 117 8.53 12.81 -10.66
CA TYR A 117 9.70 11.93 -10.68
C TYR A 117 9.80 11.05 -11.94
N SER A 118 8.77 10.99 -12.79
CA SER A 118 8.73 10.18 -14.00
C SER A 118 8.09 10.94 -15.16
N GLN A 119 8.80 10.98 -16.28
CA GLN A 119 8.36 11.62 -17.51
C GLN A 119 8.42 10.62 -18.67
N PRO A 120 7.46 9.68 -18.76
CA PRO A 120 7.47 8.70 -19.82
C PRO A 120 7.36 9.39 -21.18
N LYS A 121 8.15 8.96 -22.18
CA LYS A 121 8.17 9.60 -23.50
C LYS A 121 6.86 9.42 -24.29
N GLY A 122 6.17 8.29 -24.08
CA GLY A 122 5.01 7.91 -24.88
C GLY A 122 3.70 7.82 -24.09
N GLN A 123 3.66 6.99 -23.05
CA GLN A 123 2.43 6.69 -22.32
C GLN A 123 2.70 6.19 -20.90
N TRP A 124 1.67 6.22 -20.07
CA TRP A 124 1.64 5.52 -18.78
C TRP A 124 1.07 4.12 -18.93
N LEU A 125 1.48 3.23 -18.02
CA LEU A 125 0.89 1.92 -17.82
C LEU A 125 0.33 1.85 -16.39
N GLU A 126 -0.96 1.57 -16.26
CA GLU A 126 -1.63 1.30 -14.98
C GLU A 126 -1.92 -0.20 -14.88
N TRP A 127 -1.24 -0.89 -13.97
CA TRP A 127 -1.45 -2.32 -13.73
C TRP A 127 -2.47 -2.54 -12.61
N CYS A 128 -3.35 -3.54 -12.75
CA CYS A 128 -4.46 -3.80 -11.82
C CYS A 128 -5.32 -2.54 -11.60
N GLY A 129 -5.68 -1.86 -12.69
CA GLY A 129 -6.31 -0.54 -12.62
C GLY A 129 -7.71 -0.54 -12.00
N GLY A 130 -8.37 -1.69 -11.91
CA GLY A 130 -9.75 -1.80 -11.46
C GLY A 130 -10.66 -0.95 -12.32
N LYS A 131 -11.20 0.14 -11.76
CA LYS A 131 -12.03 1.11 -12.52
C LYS A 131 -11.20 2.14 -13.32
N GLY A 132 -9.87 2.09 -13.24
CA GLY A 132 -8.96 2.99 -13.97
C GLY A 132 -8.93 4.42 -13.43
N TYR A 133 -9.11 4.61 -12.13
CA TYR A 133 -9.16 5.96 -11.55
C TYR A 133 -7.80 6.65 -11.53
N LEU A 134 -6.72 5.93 -11.24
CA LEU A 134 -5.37 6.51 -11.27
C LEU A 134 -4.98 6.84 -12.72
N GLY A 135 -5.32 5.98 -13.67
CA GLY A 135 -5.10 6.22 -15.09
C GLY A 135 -5.77 7.50 -15.59
N ARG A 136 -7.04 7.75 -15.24
CA ARG A 136 -7.73 9.01 -15.60
C ARG A 136 -7.02 10.25 -15.07
N VAL A 137 -6.60 10.21 -13.79
CA VAL A 137 -5.90 11.35 -13.17
C VAL A 137 -4.54 11.58 -13.83
N LEU A 138 -3.78 10.52 -14.11
CA LEU A 138 -2.50 10.62 -14.83
C LEU A 138 -2.69 11.20 -16.23
N ASN A 139 -3.70 10.74 -16.97
CA ASN A 139 -3.98 11.24 -18.31
C ASN A 139 -4.27 12.75 -18.31
N VAL A 140 -5.20 13.18 -17.45
CA VAL A 140 -5.60 14.58 -17.36
C VAL A 140 -4.47 15.47 -16.84
N ALA A 141 -3.76 15.03 -15.80
CA ALA A 141 -2.73 15.83 -15.15
C ALA A 141 -1.42 15.89 -15.94
N SER A 142 -1.07 14.84 -16.69
CA SER A 142 0.17 14.81 -17.46
C SER A 142 -0.01 15.04 -18.96
N GLY A 143 -1.26 15.03 -19.46
CA GLY A 143 -1.57 15.09 -20.89
C GLY A 143 -1.08 13.89 -21.71
N LYS A 144 -0.76 12.77 -21.07
CA LYS A 144 -0.21 11.57 -21.76
C LYS A 144 -1.23 10.46 -21.84
N PRO A 145 -1.23 9.66 -22.92
CA PRO A 145 -2.03 8.45 -22.99
C PRO A 145 -1.73 7.52 -21.81
N VAL A 146 -2.76 6.79 -21.36
CA VAL A 146 -2.63 5.76 -20.33
C VAL A 146 -3.21 4.47 -20.88
N THR A 147 -2.43 3.39 -20.80
CA THR A 147 -2.93 2.03 -20.98
C THR A 147 -3.20 1.42 -19.60
N THR A 148 -4.41 0.92 -19.38
CA THR A 148 -4.80 0.28 -18.13
C THR A 148 -4.99 -1.22 -18.35
N LEU A 149 -4.25 -2.03 -17.60
CA LEU A 149 -4.37 -3.49 -17.59
C LEU A 149 -5.24 -3.91 -16.41
N GLU A 150 -6.25 -4.72 -16.69
CA GLU A 150 -7.19 -5.25 -15.72
C GLU A 150 -7.52 -6.70 -16.06
N TRP A 151 -7.68 -7.53 -15.04
CA TRP A 151 -7.93 -8.97 -15.17
C TRP A 151 -9.42 -9.29 -15.23
N GLN A 152 -10.25 -8.56 -14.48
CA GLN A 152 -11.68 -8.83 -14.43
C GLN A 152 -12.39 -8.19 -15.62
N ASP A 153 -13.01 -8.99 -16.49
CA ASP A 153 -13.70 -8.52 -17.70
C ASP A 153 -14.71 -7.40 -17.44
N ALA A 154 -15.50 -7.52 -16.37
CA ALA A 154 -16.46 -6.51 -15.98
C ALA A 154 -15.81 -5.14 -15.71
N LEU A 155 -14.60 -5.13 -15.13
CA LEU A 155 -13.84 -3.91 -14.88
C LEU A 155 -13.15 -3.39 -16.14
N CYS A 156 -12.70 -4.26 -17.05
CA CYS A 156 -12.18 -3.88 -18.37
C CYS A 156 -13.20 -3.04 -19.16
N ILE A 157 -14.49 -3.40 -19.11
CA ILE A 157 -15.57 -2.64 -19.76
C ILE A 157 -15.71 -1.24 -19.13
N VAL A 158 -15.69 -1.16 -17.79
CA VAL A 158 -15.79 0.11 -17.05
C VAL A 158 -14.64 1.06 -17.43
N VAL A 159 -13.42 0.54 -17.51
CA VAL A 159 -12.22 1.31 -17.90
C VAL A 159 -12.39 1.88 -19.31
N LYS A 160 -12.75 1.04 -20.30
CA LYS A 160 -12.98 1.48 -21.69
C LYS A 160 -14.00 2.61 -21.75
N ASN A 161 -15.15 2.44 -21.11
CA ASN A 161 -16.23 3.42 -21.14
C ASN A 161 -15.88 4.75 -20.48
N THR A 162 -14.84 4.79 -19.63
CA THR A 162 -14.46 6.03 -18.97
C THR A 162 -13.29 6.77 -19.62
N LEU A 163 -12.47 6.09 -20.42
CA LEU A 163 -11.38 6.71 -21.19
C LEU A 163 -11.84 7.24 -22.56
N ILE A 164 -13.00 6.83 -23.05
CA ILE A 164 -13.55 7.29 -24.35
C ILE A 164 -14.21 8.69 -24.25
N ASN A 165 -14.45 9.21 -23.05
CA ASN A 165 -15.10 10.51 -22.82
C ASN A 165 -14.12 11.68 -22.63
N THR A 166 -12.84 11.51 -22.95
CA THR A 166 -11.86 12.60 -22.99
C THR A 166 -11.52 12.92 -24.44
N ASN A 167 -12.39 13.68 -25.09
CA ASN A 167 -12.12 14.43 -26.33
C ASN A 167 -12.78 15.80 -26.20
#